data_AF-A0A2V2EYW4-F1
#
_entry.id   AF-A0A2V2EYW4-F1
#
_cell.length_a   1.000
_cell.length_b   1.000
_cell.length_c   1.000
_cell.angle_alpha   90.00
_cell.angle_beta   90.00
_cell.angle_gamma   90.00
#
_symmetry.space_group_name_H-M   'P 1'
#
loop_
_entity.id
_entity.type
_entity.pdbx_description
1 polymer ?
#
loop_
_entity_poly.entity_id
_entity_poly.type
_entity_poly.pdbx_seq_one_letter_code
_entity_poly.pdbx_strand_id
1 'polypeptide(L)'
;MAEPDAELLLLGNPNAGKSTLFNTLTGGHARVGNWHGVTVCALEGEAVLAGRRVRVSDLPGVYSAEGLSMEERSACTYLKEHPE
;
A
#
# COMPACT_ATOMS: atom_id res chain seq x y z
N MET A 1 18.79 -5.15 9.12
CA MET A 1 17.71 -5.88 8.42
C MET A 1 17.90 -5.59 6.94
N ALA A 2 17.90 -6.62 6.08
CA ALA A 2 18.11 -6.44 4.64
C ALA A 2 16.95 -5.62 4.05
N GLU A 3 17.26 -4.69 3.15
CA GLU A 3 16.24 -3.92 2.42
C GLU A 3 15.42 -4.88 1.54
N PRO A 4 14.10 -4.63 1.40
CA PRO A 4 13.27 -5.42 0.50
C PRO A 4 13.74 -5.25 -0.95
N ASP A 5 13.65 -6.31 -1.74
CA ASP A 5 14.08 -6.33 -3.14
C ASP A 5 13.13 -5.54 -4.05
N ALA A 6 11.89 -5.32 -3.61
CA ALA A 6 10.88 -4.54 -4.32
C ALA A 6 9.74 -4.09 -3.38
N GLU A 7 8.98 -3.08 -3.81
CA GLU A 7 7.77 -2.60 -3.15
C GLU A 7 6.53 -2.89 -4.02
N LEU A 8 5.46 -3.35 -3.37
CA LEU A 8 4.17 -3.65 -3.97
C LEU A 8 3.09 -2.81 -3.29
N LEU A 9 2.51 -1.88 -4.05
CA LEU A 9 1.44 -1.00 -3.57
C LEU A 9 0.09 -1.58 -4.02
N LEU A 10 -0.81 -1.82 -3.06
CA LEU A 10 -2.17 -2.25 -3.34
C LEU A 10 -3.08 -1.03 -3.47
N LEU A 11 -3.58 -0.81 -4.68
CA LEU A 11 -4.45 0.29 -5.04
C LEU A 11 -5.75 -0.23 -5.66
N GLY A 12 -6.82 0.52 -5.50
CA GLY A 12 -8.11 0.22 -6.10
C GLY A 12 -9.30 0.56 -5.21
N ASN A 13 -10.50 0.36 -5.74
CA ASN A 13 -11.73 0.86 -5.13
C ASN A 13 -11.92 0.34 -3.69
N PRO A 14 -12.57 1.13 -2.82
CA PRO A 14 -13.03 0.65 -1.53
C PRO A 14 -13.87 -0.62 -1.67
N ASN A 15 -13.73 -1.53 -0.70
CA ASN A 15 -14.41 -2.83 -0.69
C ASN A 15 -14.07 -3.78 -1.86
N ALA A 16 -13.04 -3.50 -2.68
CA ALA A 16 -12.58 -4.39 -3.74
C ALA A 16 -11.78 -5.62 -3.25
N GLY A 17 -11.64 -5.80 -1.92
CA GLY A 17 -10.90 -6.93 -1.35
C GLY A 17 -9.38 -6.73 -1.21
N LYS A 18 -8.89 -5.50 -1.32
CA LYS A 18 -7.44 -5.17 -1.17
C LYS A 18 -6.85 -5.65 0.14
N SER A 19 -7.51 -5.38 1.26
CA SER A 19 -7.03 -5.81 2.58
C SER A 19 -7.07 -7.34 2.75
N THR A 20 -7.97 -8.03 2.05
CA THR A 20 -7.99 -9.50 1.99
C THR A 20 -6.77 -10.04 1.22
N LEU A 21 -6.45 -9.42 0.08
CA LEU A 21 -5.25 -9.76 -0.69
C LEU A 21 -3.97 -9.46 0.12
N PHE A 22 -3.90 -8.29 0.75
CA PHE A 22 -2.81 -7.90 1.66
C PHE A 22 -2.57 -8.95 2.74
N ASN A 23 -3.63 -9.34 3.46
CA ASN A 23 -3.53 -10.33 4.53
C ASN A 23 -3.09 -11.70 4.02
N THR A 24 -3.53 -12.09 2.81
CA THR A 24 -3.13 -13.34 2.19
C THR A 24 -1.64 -13.33 1.82
N LEU A 25 -1.13 -12.21 1.33
CA LEU A 25 0.28 -12.04 0.94
C LEU A 25 1.21 -11.97 2.15
N THR A 26 0.80 -11.25 3.19
CA THR A 26 1.62 -10.98 4.40
C THR A 26 1.42 -12.01 5.50
N GLY A 27 0.51 -12.98 5.33
CA GLY A 27 0.16 -13.96 6.35
C GLY A 27 -0.51 -13.35 7.59
N GLY A 28 -1.09 -12.16 7.47
CA GLY A 28 -1.71 -11.41 8.59
C GLY A 28 -0.70 -10.63 9.45
N HIS A 29 0.58 -10.59 9.08
CA HIS A 29 1.59 -9.79 9.77
C HIS A 29 1.61 -8.36 9.21
N ALA A 30 0.61 -7.57 9.62
CA ALA A 30 0.51 -6.16 9.29
C ALA A 30 1.13 -5.28 10.38
N ARG A 31 1.83 -4.23 9.98
CA ARG A 31 2.15 -3.07 10.82
C ARG A 31 1.30 -1.90 10.36
N VAL A 32 0.52 -1.34 11.28
CA VAL A 32 -0.21 -0.09 11.04
C VAL A 32 0.75 1.06 11.22
N GLY A 33 0.93 1.87 10.18
CA GLY A 33 1.78 3.05 10.22
C GLY A 33 1.08 4.26 9.60
N ASN A 34 1.58 5.44 9.96
CA ASN A 34 1.28 6.64 9.19
C ASN A 34 2.22 6.64 8.00
N TRP A 35 1.65 6.70 6.81
CA TRP A 35 2.44 6.63 5.62
C TRP A 35 3.12 7.98 5.35
N HIS A 36 4.44 8.01 5.16
CA HIS A 36 5.23 9.20 4.81
C HIS A 36 4.84 10.55 5.47
N GLY A 37 4.44 10.53 6.75
CA GLY A 37 4.02 11.74 7.48
C GLY A 37 2.67 12.32 7.07
N VAL A 38 1.90 11.64 6.22
CA VAL A 38 0.49 11.93 5.98
C VAL A 38 -0.38 11.19 7.00
N THR A 39 -1.55 11.76 7.31
CA THR A 39 -2.58 11.17 8.20
C THR A 39 -3.26 9.94 7.60
N VAL A 40 -2.75 9.44 6.48
CA VAL A 40 -3.27 8.26 5.81
C VAL A 40 -2.66 7.02 6.46
N CYS A 41 -3.52 6.22 7.08
CA CYS A 41 -3.13 4.91 7.60
C CYS A 41 -2.75 4.00 6.42
N ALA A 42 -1.51 3.52 6.40
CA ALA A 42 -1.09 2.43 5.53
C ALA A 42 -0.84 1.18 6.38
N LEU A 43 -1.30 0.04 5.87
CA LEU A 43 -0.90 -1.26 6.39
C LEU A 43 0.34 -1.67 5.62
N GLU A 44 1.46 -1.81 6.30
CA GLU A 44 2.69 -2.33 5.72
C GLU A 44 2.95 -3.75 6.22
N GLY A 45 3.37 -4.63 5.33
CA GLY A 45 3.80 -5.97 5.67
C GLY A 45 4.91 -6.44 4.75
N GLU A 46 5.55 -7.54 5.13
CA GLU A 46 6.56 -8.20 4.29
C GLU A 46 5.97 -9.49 3.74
N ALA A 47 6.25 -9.77 2.46
CA ALA A 47 5.88 -11.02 1.83
C ALA A 47 7.07 -11.56 1.01
N VAL A 48 7.06 -12.86 0.72
CA VAL A 48 8.02 -13.47 -0.20
C VAL A 48 7.29 -13.88 -1.46
N LEU A 49 7.56 -13.18 -2.56
CA LEU A 49 6.96 -13.44 -3.87
C LEU A 49 8.04 -13.92 -4.83
N ALA A 50 7.84 -15.10 -5.41
CA ALA A 50 8.79 -15.73 -6.33
C ALA A 50 10.25 -15.77 -5.80
N GLY A 51 10.41 -15.96 -4.48
CA GLY A 51 11.72 -16.01 -3.82
C GLY A 51 12.35 -14.65 -3.50
N ARG A 52 11.66 -13.53 -3.79
CA ARG A 52 12.11 -12.16 -3.48
C ARG A 52 11.37 -11.62 -2.27
N ARG A 53 12.06 -10.85 -1.42
CA ARG A 53 11.41 -10.14 -0.32
C ARG A 53 10.76 -8.89 -0.85
N VAL A 54 9.45 -8.80 -0.71
CA VAL A 54 8.69 -7.63 -1.12
C VAL A 54 8.09 -6.95 0.10
N ARG A 55 8.13 -5.62 0.12
CA ARG A 55 7.28 -4.84 1.01
C ARG A 55 5.93 -4.68 0.35
N VAL A 56 4.86 -5.04 1.05
CA VAL A 56 3.49 -4.85 0.58
C VAL A 56 2.86 -3.74 1.40
N SER A 57 2.23 -2.78 0.73
CA SER A 57 1.60 -1.63 1.36
C SER A 57 0.14 -1.53 0.89
N ASP A 58 -0.83 -1.63 1.80
CA ASP A 58 -2.25 -1.38 1.51
C ASP A 58 -2.51 0.12 1.59
N LEU A 59 -2.79 0.73 0.45
CA LEU A 59 -3.21 2.12 0.39
C LEU A 59 -4.73 2.20 0.55
N PRO A 60 -5.26 3.28 1.15
CA PRO A 60 -6.70 3.46 1.25
C PRO A 60 -7.33 3.37 -0.13
N GLY A 61 -8.53 2.79 -0.16
CA GLY A 61 -9.23 2.65 -1.42
C GLY A 61 -9.54 4.01 -2.02
N VAL A 62 -9.01 4.25 -3.21
CA VAL A 62 -9.33 5.42 -4.03
C VAL A 62 -10.48 5.05 -4.96
N TYR A 63 -11.55 5.85 -4.99
CA TYR A 63 -12.65 5.68 -5.94
C TYR A 63 -12.30 6.29 -7.30
N SER A 64 -11.42 7.30 -7.32
CA SER A 64 -10.89 7.90 -8.55
C SER A 64 -9.45 8.42 -8.34
N ALA A 65 -8.66 8.41 -9.43
CA ALA A 65 -7.31 8.98 -9.47
C ALA A 65 -7.30 10.54 -9.52
N GLU A 66 -8.45 11.18 -9.35
CA GLU A 66 -8.62 12.64 -9.45
C GLU A 66 -8.57 13.34 -8.08
N GLY A 67 -8.45 12.59 -6.97
CA GLY A 67 -8.15 13.18 -5.65
C GLY A 67 -9.32 13.96 -5.04
N LEU A 68 -10.54 13.42 -5.13
CA LEU A 68 -11.75 14.07 -4.63
C LEU A 68 -11.77 14.08 -3.09
N SER A 69 -11.25 13.03 -2.44
CA SER A 69 -11.01 12.96 -0.98
C SER A 69 -9.58 13.32 -0.58
N MET A 70 -9.37 13.71 0.67
CA MET A 70 -8.03 13.99 1.23
C MET A 70 -7.12 12.74 1.19
N GLU A 71 -7.70 11.55 1.36
CA GLU A 71 -6.97 10.28 1.23
C GLU A 71 -6.58 10.01 -0.23
N GLU A 72 -7.50 10.25 -1.17
CA GLU A 72 -7.24 10.07 -2.60
C GLU A 72 -6.16 11.01 -3.11
N ARG A 73 -6.16 12.26 -2.63
CA ARG A 73 -5.17 13.26 -2.99
C ARG A 73 -3.78 12.86 -2.51
N SER A 74 -3.68 12.29 -1.32
CA SER A 74 -2.41 11.81 -0.76
C SER A 74 -1.87 10.61 -1.54
N ALA A 75 -2.73 9.64 -1.89
CA ALA A 75 -2.36 8.49 -2.71
C ALA A 75 -1.91 8.89 -4.13
N CYS A 76 -2.64 9.82 -4.77
CA CYS A 76 -2.30 10.30 -6.11
C CYS A 76 -1.00 11.12 -6.14
N THR A 77 -0.74 11.93 -5.11
CA THR A 77 0.52 12.69 -5.02
C THR A 77 1.70 11.74 -4.95
N TYR A 78 1.64 10.70 -4.12
CA TYR A 78 2.75 9.76 -4.02
C TYR A 78 2.98 8.96 -5.29
N LEU A 79 1.92 8.49 -5.96
CA LEU A 79 2.04 7.80 -7.24
C LEU A 79 2.75 8.67 -8.29
N LYS A 80 2.62 9.99 -8.21
CA LYS A 80 3.32 10.94 -9.08
C LYS A 80 4.76 11.21 -8.64
N GLU A 81 5.07 11.11 -7.35
CA GLU A 81 6.41 11.32 -6.80
C GLU A 81 7.29 10.07 -6.89
N HIS A 82 6.70 8.88 -7.03
CA HIS A 82 7.41 7.61 -7.21
C HIS A 82 7.02 6.91 -8.53
N PRO A 83 7.31 7.51 -9.70
CA PRO A 83 7.24 6.81 -10.97
C PRO A 83 8.44 5.85 -11.06
N GLU A 84 8.17 4.55 -11.05
CA GLU A 84 9.09 3.41 -11.30
C GLU A 84 10.59 3.55 -10.96
#